data_AF-A0A964MC90-F1
#
_entry.id   AF-A0A964MC90-F1
#
_cell.length_a   1.000
_cell.length_b   1.000
_cell.length_c   1.000
_cell.angle_alpha   90.00
_cell.angle_beta   90.00
_cell.angle_gamma   90.00
#
_symmetry.space_group_name_H-M   'P 1'
#
loop_
_entity.id
_entity.type
_entity.pdbx_description
1 polymer ?
#
loop_
_entity_poly.entity_id
_entity_poly.type
_entity_poly.pdbx_seq_one_letter_code
_entity_poly.pdbx_strand_id
1 'polypeptide(L)'
;MMVGDGLNDAGAFQQSDVAVAVVEKIGAFSPASDVILPAAKVGRLGALLGYSRSMASVVRGCFVVSAMYNVIGIGIASAGYLSPLVSAVLMPVSSVSVVLLACGGARRAARRHGVSD
;
A
#
# COMPACT_ATOMS: atom_id res chain seq x y z
N MET A 1 -5.38 -1.24 16.88
CA MET A 1 -5.13 0.19 16.56
C MET A 1 -5.42 1.02 17.79
N MET A 2 -4.47 1.88 18.18
CA MET A 2 -4.61 2.88 19.23
C MET A 2 -4.60 4.29 18.61
N VAL A 3 -5.44 5.19 19.11
CA VAL A 3 -5.50 6.59 18.67
C VAL A 3 -5.31 7.47 19.91
N GLY A 4 -4.36 8.40 19.85
CA GLY A 4 -3.96 9.19 21.01
C GLY A 4 -3.16 10.43 20.65
N ASP A 5 -2.68 11.18 21.64
CA ASP A 5 -1.80 12.34 21.41
C ASP A 5 -0.34 11.92 21.13
N GLY A 6 0.05 10.73 21.60
CA GLY A 6 1.39 10.19 21.46
C GLY A 6 2.42 10.78 22.44
N LEU A 7 2.01 11.65 23.36
CA LEU A 7 2.84 12.17 24.45
C LEU A 7 2.65 11.31 25.71
N ASN A 8 1.39 11.12 26.12
CA ASN A 8 1.04 10.32 27.30
C ASN A 8 0.68 8.87 26.93
N ASP A 9 0.37 8.64 25.65
CA ASP A 9 -0.11 7.35 25.14
C ASP A 9 1.01 6.42 24.65
N ALA A 10 2.28 6.78 24.87
CA ALA A 10 3.44 6.06 24.33
C ALA A 10 3.46 4.57 24.71
N GLY A 11 3.09 4.23 25.94
CA GLY A 11 2.98 2.84 26.39
C GLY A 11 1.87 2.07 25.68
N ALA A 12 0.73 2.72 25.41
CA ALA A 12 -0.37 2.12 24.67
C ALA A 12 -0.06 2.00 23.17
N PHE A 13 0.71 2.94 22.60
CA PHE A 13 1.16 2.87 21.21
C PHE A 13 2.06 1.66 20.97
N GLN A 14 3.01 1.39 21.87
CA GLN A 14 3.91 0.23 21.78
C GLN A 14 3.20 -1.13 21.83
N GLN A 15 2.04 -1.22 22.47
CA GLN A 15 1.26 -2.46 22.56
C GLN A 15 0.27 -2.64 21.40
N SER A 16 0.11 -1.62 20.55
CA SER A 16 -0.88 -1.63 19.47
C SER A 16 -0.26 -2.02 18.13
N ASP A 17 -1.01 -2.72 17.26
CA ASP A 17 -0.53 -3.05 15.91
C ASP A 17 -0.37 -1.83 14.99
N VAL A 18 -1.11 -0.76 15.29
CA VAL A 18 -1.07 0.51 14.56
C VAL A 18 -1.37 1.64 15.54
N ALA A 19 -0.41 2.54 15.70
CA ALA A 19 -0.52 3.74 16.52
C ALA A 19 -0.82 4.98 15.66
N VAL A 20 -1.88 5.71 15.99
CA VAL A 20 -2.29 6.95 15.30
C VAL A 20 -2.17 8.12 16.28
N ALA A 21 -1.19 8.99 16.06
CA ALA A 21 -1.05 10.24 16.80
C ALA A 21 -1.92 11.33 16.18
N VAL A 22 -2.74 11.98 16.99
CA VAL A 22 -3.55 13.14 16.59
C VAL A 22 -2.88 14.41 17.10
N VAL A 23 -2.48 15.30 16.18
CA VAL A 23 -1.71 16.50 16.53
C VAL A 23 -2.37 17.77 15.98
N GLU A 24 -2.34 18.86 16.75
CA GLU A 24 -2.80 20.18 16.28
C GLU A 24 -1.77 20.87 15.39
N LYS A 25 -0.48 20.81 15.78
CA LYS A 25 0.64 21.38 15.02
C LYS A 25 1.67 20.31 14.70
N ILE A 26 1.85 20.06 13.41
CA ILE A 26 2.91 19.18 12.90
C ILE A 26 4.26 19.84 13.24
N GLY A 27 5.08 19.16 14.04
CA GLY A 27 6.43 19.63 14.42
C GLY A 27 6.58 20.16 15.84
N ALA A 28 5.52 20.22 16.65
CA ALA A 28 5.65 20.57 18.08
C ALA A 28 6.37 19.47 18.88
N PHE A 29 6.27 18.21 18.46
CA PHE A 29 6.99 17.04 18.97
C PHE A 29 6.92 15.90 17.94
N SER A 30 7.75 14.87 18.12
CA SER A 30 7.81 13.69 17.25
C SER A 30 7.19 12.48 17.98
N PRO A 31 5.88 12.22 17.85
CA PRO A 31 5.24 11.06 18.46
C PRO A 31 5.81 9.75 17.90
N ALA A 32 5.98 8.75 18.76
CA ALA A 32 6.34 7.38 18.36
C ALA A 32 5.09 6.64 17.83
N SER A 33 4.61 7.06 16.65
CA SER A 33 3.38 6.54 16.02
C SER A 33 3.59 6.18 14.55
N ASP A 34 2.83 5.22 14.04
CA ASP A 34 2.86 4.82 12.62
C ASP A 34 2.16 5.83 11.70
N VAL A 35 1.16 6.55 12.22
CA VAL A 35 0.38 7.55 11.49
C VAL A 35 0.28 8.83 12.31
N ILE A 36 0.66 9.96 11.72
CA ILE A 36 0.43 11.29 12.29
C ILE A 36 -0.74 11.93 11.54
N LEU A 37 -1.83 12.17 12.26
CA LEU A 37 -3.06 12.73 11.74
C LEU A 37 -3.29 14.13 12.31
N PRO A 38 -3.48 15.17 11.47
CA PRO A 38 -3.89 16.47 11.96
C PRO A 38 -5.26 16.40 12.65
N ALA A 39 -5.43 17.06 13.80
CA ALA A 39 -6.70 17.11 14.55
C ALA A 39 -7.88 17.51 13.66
N ALA A 40 -7.68 18.49 12.77
CA ALA A 40 -8.67 18.93 11.80
C ALA A 40 -9.12 17.84 10.79
N LYS A 41 -8.32 16.79 10.59
CA LYS A 41 -8.60 15.68 9.65
C LYS A 41 -9.03 14.39 10.36
N VAL A 42 -9.22 14.38 11.69
CA VAL A 42 -9.67 13.19 12.46
C VAL A 42 -10.98 12.61 11.91
N GLY A 43 -11.91 13.46 11.48
CA GLY A 43 -13.16 13.01 10.85
C GLY A 43 -12.96 12.18 9.58
N ARG A 44 -11.79 12.25 8.92
CA ARG A 44 -11.43 11.47 7.72
C ARG A 44 -10.77 10.14 8.07
N LEU A 45 -10.54 9.82 9.34
CA LEU A 45 -9.89 8.57 9.76
C LEU A 45 -10.63 7.34 9.22
N GLY A 46 -11.96 7.33 9.27
CA GLY A 46 -12.77 6.23 8.70
C GLY A 46 -12.53 6.02 7.20
N ALA A 47 -12.44 7.11 6.43
CA ALA A 47 -12.14 7.06 5.00
C ALA A 47 -10.71 6.54 4.73
N LEU A 48 -9.73 6.98 5.52
CA LEU A 48 -8.34 6.49 5.46
C LEU A 48 -8.26 4.99 5.76
N LEU A 49 -8.98 4.50 6.77
CA LEU A 49 -9.04 3.07 7.09
C LEU A 49 -9.71 2.26 5.98
N GLY A 50 -10.80 2.78 5.40
CA GLY A 50 -11.44 2.17 4.23
C GLY A 50 -10.50 2.05 3.04
N TYR A 51 -9.77 3.13 2.75
CA TYR A 51 -8.73 3.15 1.72
C TYR A 51 -7.63 2.12 2.00
N SER A 52 -7.08 2.07 3.22
CA SER A 52 -6.06 1.08 3.62
C SER A 52 -6.54 -0.35 3.43
N ARG A 53 -7.77 -0.67 3.86
CA ARG A 53 -8.37 -2.01 3.63
C ARG A 53 -8.50 -2.35 2.16
N SER A 54 -8.83 -1.38 1.30
CA SER A 54 -8.93 -1.61 -0.14
C SER A 54 -7.58 -1.95 -0.80
N MET A 55 -6.46 -1.51 -0.21
CA MET A 55 -5.11 -1.82 -0.73
C MET A 55 -4.79 -3.31 -0.64
N ALA A 56 -5.33 -4.04 0.34
CA ALA A 56 -5.21 -5.49 0.37
C ALA A 56 -5.81 -6.17 -0.88
N SER A 57 -6.84 -5.58 -1.50
CA SER A 57 -7.37 -6.06 -2.78
C SER A 57 -6.42 -5.77 -3.94
N VAL A 58 -5.81 -4.58 -3.96
CA VAL A 58 -4.87 -4.17 -5.01
C VAL A 58 -3.62 -5.06 -4.97
N VAL A 59 -3.04 -5.27 -3.79
CA VAL A 59 -1.87 -6.14 -3.58
C VAL A 59 -2.17 -7.57 -4.00
N ARG A 60 -3.34 -8.13 -3.63
CA ARG A 60 -3.76 -9.45 -4.12
C ARG A 60 -3.83 -9.51 -5.65
N GLY A 61 -4.35 -8.47 -6.31
CA GLY A 61 -4.34 -8.34 -7.76
C GLY A 61 -2.92 -8.36 -8.35
N CYS A 62 -1.98 -7.62 -7.74
CA CYS A 62 -0.57 -7.63 -8.15
C CYS A 62 0.05 -9.02 -8.06
N PHE A 63 -0.23 -9.78 -6.99
CA PHE A 63 0.23 -11.16 -6.86
C PHE A 63 -0.35 -12.08 -7.94
N VAL A 64 -1.63 -11.93 -8.29
CA VAL A 64 -2.25 -12.71 -9.37
C VAL A 64 -1.56 -12.43 -10.70
N VAL A 65 -1.33 -11.16 -11.05
CA VAL A 65 -0.62 -10.79 -12.29
C VAL A 65 0.80 -11.32 -12.29
N SER A 66 1.52 -11.20 -11.16
CA SER A 66 2.88 -11.72 -11.03
C SER A 66 2.91 -13.25 -11.18
N ALA A 67 1.99 -13.97 -10.55
CA ALA A 67 1.89 -15.42 -10.68
C ALA A 67 1.61 -15.84 -12.13
N MET A 68 0.66 -15.17 -12.81
CA MET A 68 0.38 -15.45 -14.23
C MET A 68 1.60 -15.23 -15.11
N TYR A 69 2.32 -14.13 -14.93
CA TYR A 69 3.55 -13.85 -15.64
C TYR A 69 4.58 -14.99 -15.44
N ASN A 70 4.77 -15.43 -14.19
CA ASN A 70 5.72 -16.51 -13.88
C ASN A 70 5.30 -17.83 -14.51
N VAL A 71 4.01 -18.19 -14.46
CA VAL A 71 3.49 -19.40 -15.12
C VAL A 71 3.73 -19.36 -16.63
N ILE A 72 3.49 -18.22 -17.28
CA ILE A 72 3.78 -18.04 -18.71
C ILE A 72 5.28 -18.17 -18.99
N GLY A 73 6.12 -17.52 -18.19
CA GLY A 73 7.58 -17.59 -18.32
C GLY A 73 8.12 -19.02 -18.20
N ILE A 74 7.63 -19.77 -17.21
CA ILE A 74 7.96 -21.19 -17.03
C ILE A 74 7.48 -22.02 -18.23
N GLY A 75 6.26 -21.77 -18.74
CA GLY A 75 5.74 -22.47 -19.92
C GLY A 75 6.56 -22.25 -21.19
N ILE A 76 7.04 -21.01 -21.41
CA ILE A 76 7.93 -20.69 -22.53
C ILE A 76 9.28 -21.39 -22.37
N ALA A 77 9.81 -21.43 -21.13
CA ALA A 77 11.06 -22.09 -20.82
C ALA A 77 11.00 -23.61 -21.01
N SER A 78 9.94 -24.26 -20.52
CA SER A 78 9.77 -25.71 -20.65
C SER A 78 9.53 -26.15 -22.09
N ALA A 79 8.92 -25.29 -22.92
CA ALA A 79 8.74 -25.52 -24.35
C ALA A 79 10.02 -25.30 -25.19
N GLY A 80 11.12 -24.83 -24.58
CA GLY A 80 12.40 -24.60 -25.27
C GLY A 80 12.46 -23.31 -26.09
N TYR A 81 11.48 -22.41 -25.96
CA TYR A 81 11.41 -21.15 -26.71
C TYR A 81 12.08 -19.97 -26.01
N LEU A 82 12.75 -20.21 -24.86
CA LEU A 82 13.41 -19.16 -24.09
C LEU A 82 14.74 -18.75 -24.73
N SER A 83 14.71 -17.71 -25.56
CA SER A 83 15.91 -17.07 -26.11
C SER A 83 16.31 -15.82 -25.30
N PRO A 84 17.56 -15.32 -25.43
CA PRO A 84 17.98 -14.08 -24.76
C PRO A 84 17.07 -12.88 -25.05
N LEU A 85 16.55 -12.78 -26.29
CA LEU A 85 15.63 -11.72 -26.68
C LEU A 85 14.28 -11.84 -25.97
N VAL A 86 13.74 -13.06 -25.88
CA VAL A 86 12.46 -13.33 -25.21
C VAL A 86 12.57 -13.01 -23.72
N SER A 87 13.66 -13.41 -23.07
CA SER A 87 13.95 -13.06 -21.67
C SER A 87 14.07 -11.54 -21.47
N ALA A 88 14.75 -10.83 -22.38
CA ALA A 88 14.94 -9.39 -22.29
C ALA A 88 13.60 -8.61 -22.37
N VAL A 89 12.62 -9.12 -23.11
CA VAL A 89 11.27 -8.53 -23.18
C VAL A 89 10.42 -8.94 -21.98
N LEU A 90 10.45 -10.22 -21.59
CA LEU A 90 9.66 -10.73 -20.47
C LEU A 90 9.99 -10.00 -19.16
N MET A 91 11.28 -9.82 -18.87
CA MET A 91 11.75 -9.29 -17.59
C MET A 91 11.13 -7.93 -17.20
N PRO A 92 11.12 -6.88 -18.06
CA PRO A 92 10.47 -5.61 -17.74
C PRO A 92 8.94 -5.66 -17.77
N VAL A 93 8.33 -6.54 -18.58
CA VAL A 93 6.86 -6.62 -18.73
C VAL A 93 6.17 -6.90 -17.40
N SER A 94 6.73 -7.79 -16.59
CA SER A 94 6.19 -8.10 -15.25
C SER A 94 6.16 -6.87 -14.35
N SER A 95 7.30 -6.18 -14.23
CA SER A 95 7.43 -5.00 -13.37
C SER A 95 6.49 -3.88 -13.79
N VAL A 96 6.46 -3.54 -15.08
CA VAL A 96 5.57 -2.49 -15.61
C VAL A 96 4.10 -2.84 -15.34
N SER A 97 3.70 -4.08 -15.57
CA SER A 97 2.31 -4.52 -15.34
C SER A 97 1.90 -4.39 -13.87
N VAL A 98 2.77 -4.82 -12.94
CA VAL A 98 2.51 -4.72 -11.50
C VAL A 98 2.48 -3.27 -11.03
N VAL A 99 3.41 -2.43 -11.50
CA VAL A 99 3.45 -1.00 -11.16
C VAL A 99 2.19 -0.28 -11.66
N LEU A 100 1.78 -0.52 -12.90
CA LEU A 100 0.55 0.06 -13.45
C LEU A 100 -0.68 -0.35 -12.64
N LEU A 101 -0.79 -1.62 -12.26
CA LEU A 101 -1.90 -2.11 -11.45
C LEU A 101 -1.87 -1.51 -10.04
N ALA A 102 -0.69 -1.45 -9.40
CA ALA A 102 -0.53 -0.89 -8.07
C ALA A 102 -0.89 0.60 -8.04
N CYS A 103 -0.28 1.41 -8.91
CA CYS A 103 -0.53 2.85 -8.98
C CYS A 103 -1.97 3.15 -9.42
N GLY A 104 -2.48 2.46 -10.43
CA GLY A 104 -3.85 2.61 -10.90
C GLY A 104 -4.88 2.20 -9.86
N GLY A 105 -4.65 1.07 -9.17
CA GLY A 105 -5.47 0.56 -8.08
C GLY A 105 -5.49 1.50 -6.88
N ALA A 106 -4.32 1.97 -6.45
CA ALA A 106 -4.19 2.98 -5.39
C ALA A 106 -4.96 4.25 -5.74
N ARG A 107 -4.76 4.81 -6.94
CA ARG A 107 -5.45 6.03 -7.36
C ARG A 107 -6.96 5.86 -7.45
N ARG A 108 -7.44 4.72 -7.95
CA ARG A 108 -8.87 4.40 -8.04
C ARG A 108 -9.49 4.26 -6.64
N ALA A 109 -8.82 3.58 -5.73
CA ALA A 109 -9.27 3.44 -4.36
C ALA A 109 -9.28 4.77 -3.60
N ALA A 110 -8.25 5.61 -3.78
CA ALA A 110 -8.16 6.92 -3.16
C ALA A 110 -9.34 7.82 -3.59
N ARG A 111 -9.74 7.76 -4.86
CA ARG A 111 -10.92 8.48 -5.37
C ARG A 111 -12.22 7.94 -4.78
N ARG A 112 -12.37 6.61 -4.67
CA ARG A 112 -13.57 5.97 -4.12
C ARG A 112 -13.81 6.32 -2.65
N HIS A 113 -12.73 6.40 -1.86
CA HIS A 113 -12.81 6.73 -0.44
C HIS A 113 -12.68 8.23 -0.16
N GLY A 114 -12.56 9.07 -1.20
CA GLY A 114 -12.41 10.51 -1.04
C GLY A 114 -11.19 10.87 -0.18
N VAL A 115 -10.03 10.24 -0.44
CA VAL A 115 -8.75 10.49 0.26
C VAL A 115 -7.75 11.20 -0.67
N SER A 116 -8.23 11.77 -1.77
CA SER A 116 -7.38 12.34 -2.84
C SER A 116 -7.03 13.83 -2.63
N ASP A 117 -7.25 14.39 -1.43
CA ASP A 117 -7.07 15.83 -1.12
C ASP A 117 -5.83 16.13 -0.25
#